data_AF-A0A963FG89-F1
#
_entry.id   AF-A0A963FG89-F1
#
_cell.length_a   1.000
_cell.length_b   1.000
_cell.length_c   1.000
_cell.angle_alpha   90.00
_cell.angle_beta   90.00
_cell.angle_gamma   90.00
#
_symmetry.space_group_name_H-M   'P 1'
#
loop_
_entity.id
_entity.type
_entity.pdbx_description
1 polymer ?
#
loop_
_entity_poly.entity_id
_entity_poly.type
_entity_poly.pdbx_seq_one_letter_code
_entity_poly.pdbx_strand_id
1 'polypeptide(L)'
;MATTIPELYPVSKVSKIHVPLLLPDSTHLQGFAFSHRLLMTKSKKAFPVPKDSAGLKKFKQLVKQARELAKQSDGGPGVGKNYISIKISNNHDNAASQTDHLVLYFNSDRKFLRLHGFHSGVSFPKGRWLTWDMGAEATDPENWIETVPTDAWDNLVLANPSGDGILIENIKVVHSDFVLVDWPLPGEEVWLDGSLGERFGMIGLADQILQSKLAALDVGVRRIAQLHWAVTELGKSDGTKYGCTGAWCSEFVSWCLRKSGFWDAPTVAPEDFDSDGIGSGTMNRYFNGLGRSKTKADLTSGAYYMSAGDYVRFNNHSAMFVRYVNDSKALSDVNKSFVTIDGNIGARVCINTRKVNEIVNVGSTI
;
A
#
# COMPACT_ATOMS: atom_id res chain seq x y z
N MET A 1 -2.21 11.75 37.77
CA MET A 1 -2.15 10.27 37.80
C MET A 1 -1.94 9.79 36.38
N ALA A 2 -0.90 9.01 36.12
CA ALA A 2 -0.66 8.46 34.79
C ALA A 2 -1.70 7.37 34.51
N THR A 3 -2.73 7.70 33.74
CA THR A 3 -3.69 6.73 33.20
C THR A 3 -2.96 5.90 32.15
N THR A 4 -2.59 4.67 32.51
CA THR A 4 -2.16 3.65 31.55
C THR A 4 -3.29 3.41 30.56
N ILE A 5 -3.10 3.87 29.31
CA ILE A 5 -3.97 3.54 28.19
C ILE A 5 -3.91 2.02 28.01
N PRO A 6 -5.04 1.28 28.08
CA PRO A 6 -5.04 -0.16 27.89
C PRO A 6 -4.43 -0.53 26.53
N GLU A 7 -3.66 -1.61 26.47
CA GLU A 7 -3.23 -2.19 25.18
C GLU A 7 -4.47 -2.70 24.44
N LEU A 8 -4.87 -1.96 23.41
CA LEU A 8 -6.09 -2.21 22.66
C LEU A 8 -5.72 -2.75 21.29
N TYR A 9 -6.07 -4.00 21.01
CA TYR A 9 -5.78 -4.67 19.75
C TYR A 9 -6.94 -4.49 18.75
N PRO A 10 -6.68 -4.11 17.49
CA PRO A 10 -7.72 -3.99 16.48
C PRO A 10 -8.42 -5.33 16.19
N VAL A 11 -9.76 -5.31 16.16
CA VAL A 11 -10.61 -6.51 16.03
C VAL A 11 -11.06 -6.77 14.58
N SER A 12 -10.67 -5.95 13.61
CA SER A 12 -10.87 -6.28 12.19
C SER A 12 -9.91 -7.40 11.80
N LYS A 13 -10.31 -8.64 12.08
CA LYS A 13 -9.78 -9.78 11.35
C LYS A 13 -10.17 -9.56 9.91
N VAL A 14 -9.19 -9.23 9.06
CA VAL A 14 -9.32 -9.32 7.60
C VAL A 14 -9.94 -10.67 7.29
N SER A 15 -11.23 -10.67 6.96
CA SER A 15 -12.02 -11.90 6.81
C SER A 15 -11.63 -12.66 5.54
N LYS A 16 -10.90 -11.99 4.63
CA LYS A 16 -10.46 -12.54 3.36
C LYS A 16 -9.09 -11.99 2.97
N ILE A 17 -8.05 -12.80 3.19
CA ILE A 17 -6.73 -12.53 2.61
C ILE A 17 -6.82 -12.85 1.12
N HIS A 18 -6.78 -11.82 0.25
CA HIS A 18 -6.77 -12.00 -1.19
C HIS A 18 -5.38 -12.43 -1.66
N VAL A 19 -5.09 -13.73 -1.61
CA VAL A 19 -3.84 -14.31 -2.12
C VAL A 19 -3.81 -14.20 -3.65
N PRO A 20 -2.73 -13.70 -4.27
CA PRO A 20 -2.56 -13.73 -5.72
C PRO A 20 -2.54 -15.17 -6.26
N LEU A 21 -3.27 -15.44 -7.36
CA LEU A 21 -3.47 -16.80 -7.89
C LEU A 21 -2.47 -17.19 -9.00
N LEU A 22 -1.79 -16.22 -9.60
CA LEU A 22 -0.84 -16.48 -10.70
C LEU A 22 0.60 -16.48 -10.16
N LEU A 23 1.26 -17.62 -10.30
CA LEU A 23 2.64 -17.87 -9.86
C LEU A 23 3.57 -17.79 -11.08
N PRO A 24 4.74 -17.13 -10.97
CA PRO A 24 5.80 -17.32 -11.96
C PRO A 24 6.27 -18.77 -11.93
N ASP A 25 6.41 -19.38 -13.11
CA ASP A 25 6.63 -20.83 -13.31
C ASP A 25 7.88 -21.41 -12.63
N SER A 26 8.82 -20.58 -12.16
CA SER A 26 10.16 -21.03 -11.74
C SER A 26 10.38 -21.20 -10.24
N THR A 27 9.49 -20.73 -9.35
CA THR A 27 9.81 -20.71 -7.90
C THR A 27 8.74 -21.21 -6.93
N HIS A 28 7.47 -21.42 -7.32
CA HIS A 28 6.35 -21.91 -6.47
C HIS A 28 6.15 -21.22 -5.08
N LEU A 29 6.97 -20.25 -4.69
CA LEU A 29 7.01 -19.59 -3.38
C LEU A 29 6.96 -18.06 -3.58
N GLN A 30 5.78 -17.47 -3.36
CA GLN A 30 5.60 -16.02 -3.34
C GLN A 30 6.10 -15.42 -2.02
N GLY A 31 6.50 -14.14 -2.01
CA GLY A 31 6.74 -13.39 -0.78
C GLY A 31 5.51 -13.32 0.14
N PHE A 32 4.32 -13.51 -0.43
CA PHE A 32 3.05 -13.63 0.28
C PHE A 32 3.07 -14.75 1.34
N ALA A 33 3.73 -15.88 1.05
CA ALA A 33 3.94 -17.01 1.96
C ALA A 33 4.62 -16.62 3.29
N PHE A 34 5.37 -15.52 3.28
CA PHE A 34 6.20 -15.07 4.39
C PHE A 34 5.67 -13.79 5.04
N SER A 35 4.50 -13.28 4.62
CA SER A 35 3.86 -12.14 5.27
C SER A 35 3.49 -12.50 6.72
N HIS A 36 3.74 -11.57 7.66
CA HIS A 36 3.43 -11.79 9.08
C HIS A 36 1.96 -12.20 9.29
N ARG A 37 1.03 -11.63 8.49
CA ARG A 37 -0.40 -11.96 8.52
C ARG A 37 -0.72 -13.42 8.16
N LEU A 38 -0.05 -14.01 7.16
CA LEU A 38 -0.26 -15.43 6.79
C LEU A 38 0.45 -16.40 7.74
N LEU A 39 1.60 -16.03 8.28
CA LEU A 39 2.29 -16.82 9.29
C LEU A 39 1.48 -16.92 10.60
N MET A 40 0.65 -15.91 10.89
CA MET A 40 -0.21 -15.85 12.09
C MET A 40 -1.60 -16.49 11.90
N THR A 41 -2.05 -16.76 10.67
CA THR A 41 -3.33 -17.47 10.46
C THR A 41 -3.24 -18.94 10.92
N LYS A 42 -4.08 -19.30 11.90
CA LYS A 42 -4.10 -20.63 12.57
C LYS A 42 -4.33 -21.83 11.63
N SER A 43 -4.75 -21.63 10.38
CA SER A 43 -4.85 -22.69 9.37
C SER A 43 -3.47 -22.95 8.74
N LYS A 44 -2.59 -23.61 9.50
CA LYS A 44 -1.33 -24.17 8.99
C LYS A 44 -1.62 -25.26 7.94
N LYS A 45 -1.96 -24.89 6.70
CA LYS A 45 -1.50 -25.70 5.57
C LYS A 45 0.00 -25.45 5.51
N ALA A 46 0.76 -26.33 6.16
CA ALA A 46 2.21 -26.28 6.16
C ALA A 46 2.67 -26.09 4.72
N PHE A 47 3.39 -25.00 4.45
CA PHE A 47 4.09 -24.87 3.18
C PHE A 47 4.92 -26.15 3.00
N PRO A 48 4.85 -26.82 1.84
CA PRO A 48 5.61 -28.03 1.61
C PRO A 48 7.10 -27.67 1.65
N VAL A 49 7.73 -27.93 2.80
CA VAL A 49 9.17 -27.73 2.97
C VAL A 49 9.86 -28.84 2.18
N PRO A 50 10.76 -28.51 1.24
CA PRO A 50 11.53 -29.52 0.53
C PRO A 50 12.29 -30.41 1.51
N LYS A 51 12.23 -31.73 1.28
CA LYS A 51 12.88 -32.72 2.14
C LYS A 51 14.33 -32.98 1.76
N ASP A 52 14.72 -32.64 0.53
CA ASP A 52 16.09 -32.75 0.06
C ASP A 52 16.96 -31.58 0.53
N SER A 53 18.27 -31.82 0.68
CA SER A 53 19.20 -30.85 1.26
C SER A 53 19.37 -29.58 0.44
N ALA A 54 19.38 -29.70 -0.89
CA ALA A 54 19.50 -28.57 -1.81
C ALA A 54 18.24 -27.69 -1.79
N GLY A 55 17.06 -28.31 -1.85
CA GLY A 55 15.76 -27.67 -1.72
C GLY A 55 15.59 -26.99 -0.37
N LEU A 56 16.02 -27.62 0.73
CA LEU A 56 15.96 -27.02 2.07
C LEU A 56 16.90 -25.81 2.19
N LYS A 57 18.12 -25.88 1.63
CA LYS A 57 19.05 -24.75 1.59
C LYS A 57 18.44 -23.57 0.83
N LYS A 58 17.88 -23.82 -0.36
CA LYS A 58 17.19 -22.82 -1.17
C LYS A 58 15.99 -22.23 -0.42
N PHE A 59 15.15 -23.06 0.21
CA PHE A 59 14.01 -22.61 1.01
C PHE A 59 14.43 -21.68 2.16
N LYS A 60 15.46 -22.05 2.93
CA LYS A 60 15.99 -21.20 4.01
C LYS A 60 16.50 -19.86 3.50
N GLN A 61 17.16 -19.84 2.33
CA GLN A 61 17.61 -18.60 1.69
C GLN A 61 16.42 -17.70 1.31
N LEU A 62 15.38 -18.27 0.69
CA LEU A 62 14.16 -17.52 0.33
C LEU A 62 13.44 -16.97 1.57
N VAL A 63 13.33 -17.75 2.65
CA VAL A 63 12.78 -17.28 3.94
C VAL A 63 13.58 -16.09 4.47
N LYS A 64 14.92 -16.15 4.41
CA LYS A 64 15.79 -15.05 4.85
C LYS A 64 15.53 -13.79 4.00
N GLN A 65 15.53 -13.92 2.68
CA GLN A 65 15.27 -12.81 1.76
C GLN A 65 13.88 -12.20 2.00
N ALA A 66 12.86 -13.02 2.21
CA ALA A 66 11.52 -12.54 2.47
C ALA A 66 11.38 -11.76 3.80
N ARG A 67 12.13 -12.17 4.84
CA ARG A 67 12.20 -11.43 6.11
C ARG A 67 12.91 -10.09 5.96
N GLU A 68 14.02 -10.03 5.22
CA GLU A 68 14.72 -8.77 4.97
C GLU A 68 13.84 -7.79 4.18
N LEU A 69 13.14 -8.28 3.15
CA LEU A 69 12.13 -7.50 2.40
C LEU A 69 10.95 -7.00 3.25
N ALA A 70 10.73 -7.54 4.44
CA ALA A 70 9.68 -7.08 5.36
C ALA A 70 10.19 -6.01 6.34
N LYS A 71 11.48 -6.04 6.71
CA LYS A 71 12.10 -5.10 7.65
C LYS A 71 12.39 -3.73 7.06
N GLN A 72 12.59 -3.63 5.75
CA GLN A 72 12.91 -2.38 5.06
C GLN A 72 11.74 -1.37 5.07
N SER A 73 10.70 -1.54 5.88
CA SER A 73 9.40 -0.85 5.71
C SER A 73 9.16 0.37 6.62
N ASP A 74 10.19 0.86 7.31
CA ASP A 74 10.04 1.83 8.39
C ASP A 74 10.49 3.25 7.99
N GLY A 75 9.59 4.00 7.34
CA GLY A 75 9.60 5.48 7.36
C GLY A 75 10.09 6.22 6.12
N GLY A 76 9.40 7.32 5.80
CA GLY A 76 9.84 8.41 4.92
C GLY A 76 8.83 9.56 4.92
N PRO A 77 9.19 10.77 4.45
CA PRO A 77 8.38 11.98 4.61
C PRO A 77 7.05 11.88 3.87
N GLY A 78 5.98 12.41 4.47
CA GLY A 78 4.70 12.64 3.82
C GLY A 78 4.81 13.77 2.80
N VAL A 79 4.76 13.44 1.52
CA VAL A 79 4.85 14.44 0.45
C VAL A 79 3.45 14.77 -0.06
N GLY A 80 2.98 15.98 0.19
CA GLY A 80 1.66 16.44 -0.22
C GLY A 80 0.68 16.51 0.95
N LYS A 81 -0.63 16.55 0.66
CA LYS A 81 -1.65 16.71 1.70
C LYS A 81 -1.82 15.43 2.50
N ASN A 82 -1.83 15.59 3.83
CA ASN A 82 -2.12 14.54 4.80
C ASN A 82 -3.28 15.02 5.66
N TYR A 83 -4.45 14.40 5.57
CA TYR A 83 -5.58 14.77 6.41
C TYR A 83 -6.54 13.61 6.64
N ILE A 84 -7.29 13.71 7.73
CA ILE A 84 -8.43 12.86 8.01
C ILE A 84 -9.66 13.74 8.12
N SER A 85 -10.74 13.33 7.47
CA SER A 85 -12.04 13.96 7.56
C SER A 85 -13.06 12.95 8.04
N ILE A 86 -13.85 13.33 9.03
CA ILE A 86 -14.90 12.49 9.61
C ILE A 86 -16.22 13.24 9.52
N LYS A 87 -17.24 12.58 8.97
CA LYS A 87 -18.61 13.09 8.96
C LYS A 87 -19.39 12.45 10.09
N ILE A 88 -19.95 13.28 10.96
CA ILE A 88 -20.86 12.84 12.01
C ILE A 88 -22.26 12.72 11.41
N SER A 89 -22.93 11.59 11.63
CA SER A 89 -24.27 11.34 11.09
C SER A 89 -25.29 12.35 11.61
N ASN A 90 -26.30 12.65 10.79
CA ASN A 90 -27.49 13.40 11.19
C ASN A 90 -28.73 12.50 11.36
N ASN A 91 -28.56 11.17 11.25
CA ASN A 91 -29.65 10.20 11.19
C ASN A 91 -30.09 9.69 12.58
N HIS A 92 -29.46 10.16 13.65
CA HIS A 92 -29.84 9.82 15.02
C HIS A 92 -29.71 11.03 15.95
N ASP A 93 -30.62 11.16 16.92
CA ASP A 93 -30.63 12.32 17.83
C ASP A 93 -29.39 12.39 18.72
N ASN A 94 -28.86 11.23 19.11
CA ASN A 94 -27.64 11.11 19.91
C ASN A 94 -26.36 10.94 19.08
N ALA A 95 -26.39 11.23 17.77
CA ALA A 95 -25.22 11.05 16.91
C ALA A 95 -24.02 11.96 17.29
N ALA A 96 -24.30 13.06 17.97
CA ALA A 96 -23.33 14.05 18.39
C ALA A 96 -22.70 13.73 19.75
N SER A 97 -21.50 14.26 20.01
CA SER A 97 -20.74 13.97 21.23
C SER A 97 -20.06 15.22 21.79
N GLN A 98 -19.87 15.21 23.11
CA GLN A 98 -19.23 16.29 23.87
C GLN A 98 -17.76 16.00 24.19
N THR A 99 -17.25 14.80 23.86
CA THR A 99 -15.83 14.47 24.06
C THR A 99 -14.92 15.55 23.48
N ASP A 100 -13.83 15.88 24.18
CA ASP A 100 -12.90 16.90 23.73
C ASP A 100 -12.13 16.47 22.47
N HIS A 101 -11.93 15.16 22.30
CA HIS A 101 -11.18 14.59 21.20
C HIS A 101 -11.51 13.12 20.91
N LEU A 102 -11.20 12.71 19.68
CA LEU A 102 -10.99 11.31 19.29
C LEU A 102 -9.49 10.99 19.25
N VAL A 103 -9.14 9.71 19.23
CA VAL A 103 -7.75 9.26 19.10
C VAL A 103 -7.58 8.45 17.82
N LEU A 104 -6.62 8.84 16.98
CA LEU A 104 -6.19 8.11 15.80
C LEU A 104 -4.85 7.42 16.06
N TYR A 105 -4.83 6.09 16.08
CA TYR A 105 -3.61 5.29 16.27
C TYR A 105 -2.99 4.90 14.92
N PHE A 106 -1.65 4.95 14.86
CA PHE A 106 -0.83 4.50 13.75
C PHE A 106 -0.06 3.24 14.13
N ASN A 107 -0.49 2.08 13.64
CA ASN A 107 0.07 0.77 14.02
C ASN A 107 0.08 0.53 15.56
N SER A 108 0.50 -0.64 16.02
CA SER A 108 0.50 -1.02 17.45
C SER A 108 1.52 -0.28 18.34
N ASP A 109 2.34 0.61 17.77
CA ASP A 109 3.58 1.10 18.41
C ASP A 109 3.39 2.42 19.19
N ARG A 110 2.18 2.62 19.73
CA ARG A 110 1.82 3.73 20.64
C ARG A 110 1.94 5.16 20.06
N LYS A 111 2.16 5.32 18.74
CA LYS A 111 2.02 6.62 18.08
C LYS A 111 0.54 6.90 17.82
N PHE A 112 0.04 8.03 18.33
CA PHE A 112 -1.36 8.43 18.15
C PHE A 112 -1.48 9.94 18.01
N LEU A 113 -2.53 10.37 17.29
CA LEU A 113 -2.92 11.76 17.15
C LEU A 113 -4.24 12.02 17.86
N ARG A 114 -4.34 13.13 18.58
CA ARG A 114 -5.61 13.60 19.15
C ARG A 114 -6.34 14.47 18.13
N LEU A 115 -7.53 14.05 17.76
CA LEU A 115 -8.41 14.74 16.83
C LEU A 115 -9.39 15.58 17.63
N HIS A 116 -9.06 16.86 17.87
CA HIS A 116 -9.88 17.75 18.70
C HIS A 116 -11.18 18.18 18.00
N GLY A 117 -12.28 18.22 18.75
CA GLY A 117 -13.56 18.74 18.28
C GLY A 117 -13.62 20.27 18.25
N PHE A 118 -14.80 20.84 17.99
CA PHE A 118 -15.03 22.28 18.11
C PHE A 118 -14.93 22.75 19.57
N HIS A 119 -14.32 23.92 19.79
CA HIS A 119 -14.15 24.51 21.12
C HIS A 119 -15.39 25.27 21.63
N SER A 120 -16.60 24.99 21.13
CA SER A 120 -17.83 25.67 21.56
C SER A 120 -19.08 24.78 21.52
N GLY A 121 -19.63 24.50 22.71
CA GLY A 121 -20.89 23.77 22.88
C GLY A 121 -20.75 22.26 22.70
N VAL A 122 -20.91 21.79 21.46
CA VAL A 122 -20.84 20.37 21.10
C VAL A 122 -19.59 20.14 20.26
N SER A 123 -18.63 19.41 20.81
CA SER A 123 -17.32 19.14 20.19
C SER A 123 -17.45 18.41 18.86
N PHE A 124 -18.34 17.42 18.76
CA PHE A 124 -18.62 16.64 17.55
C PHE A 124 -20.09 16.76 17.15
N PRO A 125 -20.49 17.85 16.48
CA PRO A 125 -21.89 18.12 16.14
C PRO A 125 -22.38 17.25 14.97
N LYS A 126 -23.63 16.80 15.06
CA LYS A 126 -24.30 16.00 14.02
C LYS A 126 -24.36 16.70 12.66
N GLY A 127 -24.25 15.91 11.60
CA GLY A 127 -24.31 16.38 10.21
C GLY A 127 -23.11 17.22 9.75
N ARG A 128 -22.05 17.34 10.57
CA ARG A 128 -20.86 18.13 10.23
C ARG A 128 -19.71 17.25 9.81
N TRP A 129 -18.92 17.79 8.90
CA TRP A 129 -17.57 17.33 8.62
C TRP A 129 -16.59 18.03 9.56
N LEU A 130 -15.71 17.25 10.17
CA LEU A 130 -14.52 17.74 10.85
C LEU A 130 -13.31 17.23 10.06
N THR A 131 -12.37 18.13 9.77
CA THR A 131 -11.16 17.81 9.01
C THR A 131 -9.95 18.25 9.80
N TRP A 132 -9.04 17.31 10.05
CA TRP A 132 -7.77 17.56 10.69
C TRP A 132 -6.68 17.47 9.62
N ASP A 133 -6.12 18.63 9.29
CA ASP A 133 -4.93 18.72 8.45
C ASP A 133 -3.73 18.30 9.29
N MET A 134 -3.16 17.16 8.97
CA MET A 134 -2.04 16.56 9.69
C MET A 134 -0.70 17.13 9.19
N GLY A 135 -0.67 17.92 8.12
CA GLY A 135 0.54 18.58 7.60
C GLY A 135 0.63 20.08 7.92
N ALA A 136 -0.48 20.73 8.28
CA ALA A 136 -0.52 22.17 8.56
C ALA A 136 0.06 22.59 9.92
N GLU A 137 0.30 21.66 10.85
CA GLU A 137 1.10 21.91 12.07
C GLU A 137 2.61 21.89 11.79
N ALA A 138 3.04 22.23 10.57
CA ALA A 138 4.45 22.46 10.21
C ALA A 138 5.14 23.58 11.03
N THR A 139 4.41 24.24 11.93
CA THR A 139 4.95 25.17 12.93
C THR A 139 5.16 24.55 14.32
N ASP A 140 4.75 23.30 14.55
CA ASP A 140 5.05 22.57 15.78
C ASP A 140 6.43 21.89 15.63
N PRO A 141 7.44 22.24 16.46
CA PRO A 141 8.76 21.60 16.43
C PRO A 141 8.73 20.09 16.69
N GLU A 142 7.61 19.51 17.10
CA GLU A 142 7.40 18.07 17.25
C GLU A 142 6.59 17.44 16.09
N ASN A 143 6.78 17.86 14.83
CA ASN A 143 6.09 17.29 13.67
C ASN A 143 6.48 15.82 13.39
N TRP A 144 6.13 14.92 14.30
CA TRP A 144 6.44 13.50 14.29
C TRP A 144 5.60 12.74 13.27
N ILE A 145 4.56 13.35 12.70
CA ILE A 145 3.72 12.70 11.67
C ILE A 145 4.54 12.31 10.44
N GLU A 146 5.54 13.12 10.10
CA GLU A 146 6.52 12.88 9.04
C GLU A 146 7.47 11.72 9.37
N THR A 147 7.53 11.31 10.64
CA THR A 147 8.29 10.15 11.13
C THR A 147 7.44 8.89 11.27
N VAL A 148 6.16 8.95 10.91
CA VAL A 148 5.29 7.77 10.90
C VAL A 148 5.64 6.90 9.70
N PRO A 149 5.93 5.60 9.90
CA PRO A 149 6.12 4.68 8.79
C PRO A 149 4.99 4.73 7.78
N THR A 150 5.30 4.80 6.48
CA THR A 150 4.29 4.86 5.40
C THR A 150 3.36 3.64 5.42
N ASP A 151 3.82 2.47 5.89
CA ASP A 151 2.99 1.27 6.10
C ASP A 151 2.04 1.36 7.31
N ALA A 152 2.32 2.23 8.29
CA ALA A 152 1.42 2.45 9.42
C ALA A 152 0.13 3.17 9.01
N TRP A 153 0.18 3.94 7.91
CA TRP A 153 -1.00 4.56 7.30
C TRP A 153 -1.99 3.55 6.72
N ASP A 154 -1.56 2.31 6.44
CA ASP A 154 -2.44 1.22 6.02
C ASP A 154 -3.12 0.53 7.22
N ASN A 155 -2.80 0.94 8.45
CA ASN A 155 -3.20 0.27 9.69
C ASN A 155 -3.66 1.30 10.74
N LEU A 156 -4.66 2.09 10.37
CA LEU A 156 -5.24 3.12 11.23
C LEU A 156 -6.36 2.57 12.11
N VAL A 157 -6.44 3.07 13.34
CA VAL A 157 -7.53 2.78 14.27
C VAL A 157 -8.05 4.09 14.86
N LEU A 158 -9.35 4.34 14.72
CA LEU A 158 -10.04 5.47 15.34
C LEU A 158 -10.70 5.00 16.65
N ALA A 159 -10.54 5.75 17.73
CA ALA A 159 -11.11 5.43 19.04
C ALA A 159 -11.77 6.65 19.70
N ASN A 160 -12.85 6.41 20.46
CA ASN A 160 -13.44 7.39 21.36
C ASN A 160 -13.09 7.04 22.82
N PRO A 161 -12.11 7.71 23.44
CA PRO A 161 -11.69 7.39 24.80
C PRO A 161 -12.72 7.74 25.87
N SER A 162 -13.65 8.67 25.59
CA SER A 162 -14.68 9.07 26.55
C SER A 162 -15.80 8.03 26.71
N GLY A 163 -16.03 7.22 25.65
CA GLY A 163 -17.11 6.27 25.58
C GLY A 163 -18.51 6.89 25.43
N ASP A 164 -18.62 8.21 25.25
CA ASP A 164 -19.90 8.93 25.20
C ASP A 164 -20.74 8.67 23.93
N GLY A 165 -20.17 7.94 22.96
CA GLY A 165 -20.83 7.50 21.74
C GLY A 165 -20.85 8.56 20.64
N ILE A 166 -20.29 8.24 19.47
CA ILE A 166 -20.38 9.10 18.27
C ILE A 166 -20.85 8.26 17.10
N LEU A 167 -21.86 8.72 16.36
CA LEU A 167 -22.33 8.01 15.16
C LEU A 167 -21.59 8.53 13.91
N ILE A 168 -20.79 7.66 13.30
CA ILE A 168 -19.95 8.02 12.16
C ILE A 168 -20.65 7.67 10.85
N GLU A 169 -20.78 8.66 9.96
CA GLU A 169 -21.40 8.51 8.63
C GLU A 169 -20.35 8.32 7.51
N ASN A 170 -19.17 8.94 7.65
CA ASN A 170 -18.10 8.77 6.67
C ASN A 170 -16.75 9.00 7.34
N ILE A 171 -15.75 8.20 6.96
CA ILE A 171 -14.35 8.43 7.28
C ILE A 171 -13.55 8.51 5.98
N LYS A 172 -12.85 9.63 5.79
CA LYS A 172 -11.94 9.87 4.68
C LYS A 172 -10.52 10.09 5.19
N VAL A 173 -9.56 9.36 4.63
CA VAL A 173 -8.14 9.53 4.93
C VAL A 173 -7.40 9.79 3.63
N VAL A 174 -6.61 10.86 3.63
CA VAL A 174 -5.70 11.23 2.55
C VAL A 174 -4.28 11.26 3.08
N HIS A 175 -3.38 10.60 2.37
CA HIS A 175 -1.94 10.58 2.64
C HIS A 175 -1.19 10.84 1.35
N SER A 176 -0.28 11.81 1.37
CA SER A 176 0.52 12.22 0.21
C SER A 176 -0.33 12.50 -1.04
N ASP A 177 -1.42 13.27 -0.88
CA ASP A 177 -2.52 13.53 -1.85
C ASP A 177 -3.28 12.32 -2.39
N PHE A 178 -2.97 11.11 -1.92
CA PHE A 178 -3.69 9.91 -2.30
C PHE A 178 -4.81 9.63 -1.30
N VAL A 179 -6.03 9.43 -1.80
CA VAL A 179 -7.17 9.01 -0.98
C VAL A 179 -6.98 7.54 -0.62
N LEU A 180 -6.48 7.27 0.60
CA LEU A 180 -6.31 5.91 1.10
C LEU A 180 -7.65 5.22 1.34
N VAL A 181 -8.63 5.99 1.82
CA VAL A 181 -10.01 5.55 2.00
C VAL A 181 -10.94 6.75 1.97
N ASP A 182 -12.11 6.59 1.37
CA ASP A 182 -13.28 7.45 1.50
C ASP A 182 -14.43 6.47 1.72
N TRP A 183 -14.73 6.17 2.98
CA TRP A 183 -15.64 5.10 3.36
C TRP A 183 -16.97 5.70 3.78
N PRO A 184 -17.95 5.77 2.85
CA PRO A 184 -19.31 6.11 3.20
C PRO A 184 -19.92 4.93 3.99
N LEU A 185 -20.53 5.24 5.13
CA LEU A 185 -21.28 4.32 5.98
C LEU A 185 -22.81 4.54 5.95
N PRO A 186 -23.44 4.98 4.84
CA PRO A 186 -24.88 5.23 4.85
C PRO A 186 -25.64 3.90 5.00
N GLY A 187 -26.47 3.79 6.06
CA GLY A 187 -27.21 2.56 6.38
C GLY A 187 -26.40 1.49 7.10
N GLU A 188 -25.08 1.68 7.25
CA GLU A 188 -24.16 0.87 8.07
C GLU A 188 -23.42 1.78 9.05
N GLU A 189 -24.08 2.84 9.53
CA GLU A 189 -23.49 3.85 10.40
C GLU A 189 -22.96 3.18 11.67
N VAL A 190 -21.72 3.51 12.03
CA VAL A 190 -21.03 2.82 13.12
C VAL A 190 -20.99 3.73 14.34
N TRP A 191 -21.50 3.21 15.46
CA TRP A 191 -21.30 3.83 16.76
C TRP A 191 -19.85 3.63 17.21
N LEU A 192 -19.22 4.73 17.60
CA LEU A 192 -17.96 4.75 18.31
C LEU A 192 -18.26 4.98 19.80
N ASP A 193 -18.88 3.98 20.43
CA ASP A 193 -19.31 3.97 21.82
C ASP A 193 -18.46 2.98 22.63
N GLY A 194 -17.62 3.49 23.52
CA GLY A 194 -16.71 2.70 24.36
C GLY A 194 -17.39 1.89 25.46
N SER A 195 -18.64 1.46 25.29
CA SER A 195 -19.43 0.80 26.33
C SER A 195 -18.99 -0.67 26.54
N LEU A 196 -18.80 -1.06 27.81
CA LEU A 196 -18.17 -2.32 28.26
C LEU A 196 -18.88 -3.64 27.85
N GLY A 197 -20.00 -3.55 27.13
CA GLY A 197 -20.75 -4.70 26.62
C GLY A 197 -20.55 -4.98 25.13
N GLU A 198 -19.93 -4.06 24.38
CA GLU A 198 -19.80 -4.14 22.93
C GLU A 198 -18.34 -4.12 22.45
N ARG A 199 -18.17 -4.70 21.27
CA ARG A 199 -16.92 -4.98 20.56
C ARG A 199 -16.26 -3.71 19.96
N PHE A 200 -16.78 -2.50 20.23
CA PHE A 200 -16.68 -1.31 19.35
C PHE A 200 -16.33 0.05 20.01
N GLY A 201 -15.44 0.09 21.01
CA GLY A 201 -14.78 1.37 21.36
C GLY A 201 -13.83 1.91 20.26
N MET A 202 -13.69 1.19 19.14
CA MET A 202 -12.71 1.47 18.08
C MET A 202 -13.19 1.01 16.69
N ILE A 203 -12.77 1.75 15.66
CA ILE A 203 -12.94 1.42 14.24
C ILE A 203 -11.55 1.24 13.61
N GLY A 204 -11.24 0.02 13.19
CA GLY A 204 -10.01 -0.28 12.42
C GLY A 204 -10.25 -0.12 10.92
N LEU A 205 -9.39 0.62 10.22
CA LEU A 205 -9.56 0.99 8.81
C LEU A 205 -8.75 0.14 7.82
N ALA A 206 -7.95 -0.82 8.31
CA ALA A 206 -7.00 -1.55 7.48
C ALA A 206 -7.64 -2.32 6.31
N ASP A 207 -8.83 -2.90 6.51
CA ASP A 207 -9.54 -3.63 5.46
C ASP A 207 -10.11 -2.67 4.42
N GLN A 208 -10.72 -1.56 4.86
CA GLN A 208 -11.29 -0.54 4.00
C GLN A 208 -10.23 0.16 3.15
N ILE A 209 -9.06 0.46 3.72
CA ILE A 209 -7.92 1.03 2.99
C ILE A 209 -7.42 0.04 1.94
N LEU A 210 -7.23 -1.23 2.31
CA LEU A 210 -6.81 -2.26 1.35
C LEU A 210 -7.84 -2.43 0.22
N GLN A 211 -9.13 -2.45 0.55
CA GLN A 211 -10.21 -2.54 -0.44
C GLN A 211 -10.24 -1.33 -1.36
N SER A 212 -10.05 -0.11 -0.84
CA SER A 212 -9.99 1.13 -1.63
C SER A 212 -8.80 1.10 -2.60
N LYS A 213 -7.61 0.73 -2.13
CA LYS A 213 -6.43 0.55 -2.99
C LYS A 213 -6.68 -0.50 -4.07
N LEU A 214 -7.18 -1.68 -3.69
CA LEU A 214 -7.52 -2.74 -4.63
C LEU A 214 -8.59 -2.27 -5.64
N ALA A 215 -9.55 -1.43 -5.23
CA ALA A 215 -10.59 -0.88 -6.09
C ALA A 215 -10.04 -0.10 -7.30
N ALA A 216 -8.81 0.43 -7.18
CA ALA A 216 -8.12 1.11 -8.27
C ALA A 216 -7.70 0.18 -9.42
N LEU A 217 -7.74 -1.14 -9.22
CA LEU A 217 -7.43 -2.16 -10.23
C LEU A 217 -8.66 -3.00 -10.60
N ASP A 218 -8.71 -3.53 -11.83
CA ASP A 218 -9.73 -4.49 -12.22
C ASP A 218 -9.58 -5.82 -11.47
N VAL A 219 -10.70 -6.51 -11.19
CA VAL A 219 -10.74 -7.71 -10.34
C VAL A 219 -9.81 -8.84 -10.84
N GLY A 220 -9.69 -9.01 -12.16
CA GLY A 220 -8.79 -10.00 -12.76
C GLY A 220 -7.31 -9.65 -12.57
N VAL A 221 -6.99 -8.36 -12.53
CA VAL A 221 -5.63 -7.82 -12.44
C VAL A 221 -5.11 -7.84 -11.00
N ARG A 222 -5.99 -7.68 -10.00
CA ARG A 222 -5.66 -7.78 -8.56
C ARG A 222 -5.05 -9.14 -8.15
N ARG A 223 -5.22 -10.17 -8.98
CA ARG A 223 -4.73 -11.54 -8.74
C ARG A 223 -3.31 -11.77 -9.27
N ILE A 224 -2.76 -10.81 -10.01
CA ILE A 224 -1.36 -10.78 -10.44
C ILE A 224 -0.52 -10.35 -9.24
N ALA A 225 0.40 -11.20 -8.81
CA ALA A 225 1.13 -11.02 -7.55
C ALA A 225 1.92 -9.70 -7.50
N GLN A 226 2.55 -9.34 -8.61
CA GLN A 226 3.31 -8.10 -8.74
C GLN A 226 2.41 -6.88 -8.51
N LEU A 227 1.25 -6.85 -9.18
CA LEU A 227 0.32 -5.72 -9.12
C LEU A 227 -0.44 -5.68 -7.79
N HIS A 228 -0.66 -6.84 -7.17
CA HIS A 228 -1.17 -6.91 -5.80
C HIS A 228 -0.25 -6.18 -4.84
N TRP A 229 1.07 -6.40 -4.92
CA TRP A 229 2.02 -5.68 -4.06
C TRP A 229 2.13 -4.21 -4.45
N ALA A 230 2.21 -3.91 -5.76
CA ALA A 230 2.29 -2.54 -6.24
C ALA A 230 1.10 -1.69 -5.77
N VAL A 231 -0.12 -2.26 -5.75
CA VAL A 231 -1.32 -1.51 -5.33
C VAL A 231 -1.35 -1.24 -3.84
N THR A 232 -0.79 -2.13 -3.01
CA THR A 232 -0.68 -1.88 -1.57
C THR A 232 0.23 -0.71 -1.25
N GLU A 233 1.12 -0.36 -2.18
CA GLU A 233 2.05 0.75 -2.01
C GLU A 233 1.50 2.10 -2.48
N LEU A 234 0.31 2.16 -3.08
CA LEU A 234 -0.28 3.43 -3.54
C LEU A 234 -0.32 4.48 -2.42
N GLY A 235 0.11 5.70 -2.75
CA GLY A 235 0.19 6.82 -1.82
C GLY A 235 1.44 6.84 -0.94
N LYS A 236 2.28 5.78 -0.94
CA LYS A 236 3.53 5.78 -0.18
C LYS A 236 4.60 6.59 -0.90
N SER A 237 5.33 7.39 -0.13
CA SER A 237 6.34 8.35 -0.61
C SER A 237 7.78 7.99 -0.24
N ASP A 238 7.98 6.90 0.49
CA ASP A 238 9.29 6.48 0.95
C ASP A 238 10.00 5.58 -0.08
N GLY A 239 11.09 6.09 -0.64
CA GLY A 239 11.99 5.34 -1.52
C GLY A 239 12.95 4.40 -0.77
N THR A 240 13.23 4.66 0.51
CA THR A 240 14.20 3.88 1.30
C THR A 240 13.72 2.45 1.47
N LYS A 241 12.41 2.24 1.53
CA LYS A 241 11.80 0.90 1.48
C LYS A 241 12.25 0.02 0.33
N TYR A 242 12.59 0.63 -0.79
CA TYR A 242 13.01 -0.09 -1.98
C TYR A 242 14.54 -0.21 -2.09
N GLY A 243 15.27 0.39 -1.15
CA GLY A 243 16.73 0.29 -1.03
C GLY A 243 17.49 1.53 -1.51
N CYS A 244 16.85 2.70 -1.61
CA CYS A 244 17.49 3.90 -2.18
C CYS A 244 16.98 5.21 -1.56
N THR A 245 17.81 6.24 -1.52
CA THR A 245 17.47 7.61 -1.09
C THR A 245 17.10 8.55 -2.25
N GLY A 246 17.30 8.10 -3.50
CA GLY A 246 17.11 8.87 -4.73
C GLY A 246 16.02 8.31 -5.66
N ALA A 247 16.19 8.45 -6.98
CA ALA A 247 15.19 8.05 -7.97
C ALA A 247 14.82 6.55 -7.89
N TRP A 248 13.66 6.24 -7.31
CA TRP A 248 13.35 4.90 -6.79
C TRP A 248 12.37 4.07 -7.65
N CYS A 249 12.08 4.54 -8.88
CA CYS A 249 11.05 3.93 -9.73
C CYS A 249 11.36 2.47 -10.11
N SER A 250 12.64 2.14 -10.34
CA SER A 250 13.07 0.80 -10.74
C SER A 250 13.19 -0.13 -9.53
N GLU A 251 13.56 0.42 -8.38
CA GLU A 251 13.68 -0.24 -7.08
C GLU A 251 12.30 -0.67 -6.59
N PHE A 252 11.30 0.20 -6.71
CA PHE A 252 9.90 -0.13 -6.44
C PHE A 252 9.44 -1.32 -7.29
N VAL A 253 9.66 -1.28 -8.60
CA VAL A 253 9.24 -2.39 -9.47
C VAL A 253 10.01 -3.67 -9.14
N SER A 254 11.32 -3.57 -8.87
CA SER A 254 12.12 -4.72 -8.46
C SER A 254 11.66 -5.30 -7.12
N TRP A 255 11.29 -4.46 -6.16
CA TRP A 255 10.69 -4.89 -4.89
C TRP A 255 9.38 -5.64 -5.12
N CYS A 256 8.49 -5.14 -5.99
CA CYS A 256 7.25 -5.82 -6.36
C CYS A 256 7.52 -7.19 -7.02
N LEU A 257 8.51 -7.27 -7.92
CA LEU A 257 8.94 -8.50 -8.58
C LEU A 257 9.51 -9.52 -7.58
N ARG A 258 10.37 -9.10 -6.65
CA ARG A 258 10.89 -9.99 -5.60
C ARG A 258 9.76 -10.51 -4.72
N LYS A 259 8.83 -9.65 -4.32
CA LYS A 259 7.63 -10.04 -3.53
C LYS A 259 6.71 -11.00 -4.30
N SER A 260 6.72 -10.97 -5.64
CA SER A 260 5.93 -11.89 -6.48
C SER A 260 6.63 -13.21 -6.81
N GLY A 261 7.92 -13.37 -6.49
CA GLY A 261 8.67 -14.63 -6.67
C GLY A 261 9.86 -14.55 -7.62
N PHE A 262 10.13 -13.39 -8.22
CA PHE A 262 11.38 -13.10 -8.96
C PHE A 262 12.48 -12.73 -7.96
N TRP A 263 12.88 -13.68 -7.14
CA TRP A 263 13.78 -13.48 -5.99
C TRP A 263 15.19 -13.00 -6.35
N ASP A 264 15.57 -13.21 -7.61
CA ASP A 264 16.81 -12.80 -8.24
C ASP A 264 16.70 -11.48 -9.01
N ALA A 265 15.53 -10.82 -9.00
CA ALA A 265 15.42 -9.47 -9.51
C ALA A 265 16.37 -8.52 -8.74
N PRO A 266 16.99 -7.53 -9.43
CA PRO A 266 18.02 -6.67 -8.86
C PRO A 266 17.63 -6.05 -7.50
N THR A 267 18.59 -5.88 -6.60
CA THR A 267 18.40 -5.14 -5.35
C THR A 267 19.60 -4.22 -5.14
N VAL A 268 19.39 -3.07 -4.50
CA VAL A 268 20.51 -2.31 -3.93
C VAL A 268 21.01 -3.10 -2.71
N ALA A 269 22.33 -3.24 -2.58
CA ALA A 269 22.92 -3.81 -1.38
C ALA A 269 22.77 -2.81 -0.22
N PRO A 270 22.50 -3.23 1.02
CA PRO A 270 22.37 -2.31 2.15
C PRO A 270 23.58 -1.37 2.34
N GLU A 271 24.78 -1.86 1.99
CA GLU A 271 26.04 -1.11 1.99
C GLU A 271 26.18 -0.06 0.87
N ASP A 272 25.35 -0.15 -0.16
CA ASP A 272 25.36 0.72 -1.35
C ASP A 272 24.13 1.64 -1.39
N PHE A 273 23.52 1.91 -0.24
CA PHE A 273 22.31 2.74 -0.12
C PHE A 273 22.50 4.18 -0.63
N ASP A 274 23.76 4.64 -0.68
CA ASP A 274 24.20 5.93 -1.23
C ASP A 274 24.69 5.83 -2.69
N SER A 275 24.66 4.64 -3.30
CA SER A 275 24.97 4.46 -4.73
C SER A 275 23.78 4.85 -5.61
N ASP A 276 24.01 5.06 -6.91
CA ASP A 276 23.04 5.51 -7.94
C ASP A 276 21.79 4.60 -8.15
N GLY A 277 21.52 3.68 -7.23
CA GLY A 277 20.36 2.80 -7.24
C GLY A 277 20.39 1.75 -8.35
N ILE A 278 19.26 1.06 -8.50
CA ILE A 278 19.00 0.17 -9.63
C ILE A 278 18.48 1.03 -10.78
N GLY A 279 19.36 1.66 -11.56
CA GLY A 279 18.91 2.38 -12.74
C GLY A 279 18.07 1.49 -13.70
N SER A 280 17.17 2.09 -14.48
CA SER A 280 16.28 1.37 -15.42
C SER A 280 17.01 0.48 -16.44
N GLY A 281 18.28 0.80 -16.72
CA GLY A 281 19.18 -0.03 -17.52
C GLY A 281 19.57 -1.36 -16.87
N THR A 282 19.69 -1.42 -15.54
CA THR A 282 19.98 -2.65 -14.79
C THR A 282 18.81 -3.63 -14.88
N MET A 283 17.58 -3.15 -14.68
CA MET A 283 16.37 -3.97 -14.90
C MET A 283 16.27 -4.46 -16.35
N ASN A 284 16.60 -3.61 -17.33
CA ASN A 284 16.67 -4.03 -18.73
C ASN A 284 17.70 -5.15 -18.96
N ARG A 285 18.91 -5.05 -18.36
CA ARG A 285 19.92 -6.13 -18.44
C ARG A 285 19.42 -7.42 -17.81
N TYR A 286 18.74 -7.34 -16.66
CA TYR A 286 18.14 -8.49 -16.00
C TYR A 286 17.16 -9.23 -16.94
N PHE A 287 16.16 -8.54 -17.49
CA PHE A 287 15.22 -9.18 -18.42
C PHE A 287 15.86 -9.64 -19.74
N ASN A 288 16.89 -8.94 -20.22
CA ASN A 288 17.68 -9.41 -21.37
C ASN A 288 18.41 -10.73 -21.06
N GLY A 289 19.04 -10.84 -19.90
CA GLY A 289 19.72 -12.06 -19.46
C GLY A 289 18.77 -13.25 -19.32
N LEU A 290 17.49 -12.99 -19.03
CA LEU A 290 16.43 -14.00 -19.01
C LEU A 290 15.84 -14.32 -20.40
N GLY A 291 16.25 -13.61 -21.46
CA GLY A 291 15.61 -13.72 -22.79
C GLY A 291 14.17 -13.20 -22.82
N ARG A 292 13.78 -12.37 -21.85
CA ARG A 292 12.41 -11.88 -21.60
C ARG A 292 12.22 -10.40 -21.93
N SER A 293 13.24 -9.76 -22.48
CA SER A 293 13.18 -8.36 -22.90
C SER A 293 12.50 -8.21 -24.26
N LYS A 294 11.60 -7.23 -24.38
CA LYS A 294 10.78 -6.95 -25.55
C LYS A 294 10.89 -5.47 -25.92
N THR A 295 11.08 -5.20 -27.19
CA THR A 295 11.25 -3.85 -27.72
C THR A 295 9.91 -3.20 -28.03
N LYS A 296 9.91 -1.87 -28.21
CA LYS A 296 8.74 -1.16 -28.77
C LYS A 296 8.32 -1.72 -30.14
N ALA A 297 9.28 -2.15 -30.97
CA ALA A 297 8.99 -2.75 -32.26
C ALA A 297 8.24 -4.08 -32.15
N ASP A 298 8.53 -4.90 -31.13
CA ASP A 298 7.80 -6.14 -30.85
C ASP A 298 6.33 -5.87 -30.50
N LEU A 299 6.08 -4.77 -29.78
CA LEU A 299 4.72 -4.35 -29.43
C LEU A 299 3.94 -3.87 -30.67
N THR A 300 4.54 -3.00 -31.48
CA THR A 300 3.85 -2.38 -32.62
C THR A 300 3.64 -3.33 -33.78
N SER A 301 4.53 -4.31 -33.96
CA SER A 301 4.38 -5.40 -34.95
C SER A 301 3.40 -6.48 -34.50
N GLY A 302 3.06 -6.53 -33.20
CA GLY A 302 2.22 -7.56 -32.62
C GLY A 302 2.95 -8.85 -32.27
N ALA A 303 4.29 -8.89 -32.37
CA ALA A 303 5.10 -10.01 -31.91
C ALA A 303 5.02 -10.21 -30.39
N TYR A 304 4.64 -9.18 -29.65
CA TYR A 304 4.42 -9.26 -28.20
C TYR A 304 3.27 -8.37 -27.73
N TYR A 305 2.56 -8.84 -26.70
CA TYR A 305 1.54 -8.07 -25.99
C TYR A 305 1.92 -8.00 -24.52
N MET A 306 2.00 -6.78 -23.98
CA MET A 306 2.21 -6.57 -22.56
C MET A 306 1.11 -7.27 -21.76
N SER A 307 1.53 -8.05 -20.78
CA SER A 307 0.72 -8.70 -19.78
C SER A 307 0.75 -7.91 -18.48
N ALA A 308 -0.38 -7.89 -17.78
CA ALA A 308 -0.48 -7.26 -16.48
C ALA A 308 0.63 -7.77 -15.55
N GLY A 309 1.40 -6.86 -14.96
CA GLY A 309 2.56 -7.17 -14.13
C GLY A 309 3.91 -7.04 -14.83
N ASP A 310 3.95 -6.84 -16.14
CA ASP A 310 5.22 -6.63 -16.85
C ASP A 310 5.94 -5.36 -16.42
N TYR A 311 7.27 -5.44 -16.42
CA TYR A 311 8.13 -4.28 -16.22
C TYR A 311 8.14 -3.42 -17.48
N VAL A 312 7.93 -2.11 -17.35
CA VAL A 312 8.02 -1.17 -18.47
C VAL A 312 9.12 -0.16 -18.19
N ARG A 313 10.05 -0.03 -19.14
CA ARG A 313 11.13 0.95 -19.13
C ARG A 313 10.81 2.13 -20.02
N PHE A 314 11.03 3.31 -19.47
CA PHE A 314 11.08 4.60 -20.17
C PHE A 314 12.51 5.15 -20.10
N ASN A 315 12.81 6.24 -20.81
CA ASN A 315 14.17 6.81 -20.87
C ASN A 315 14.81 6.98 -19.47
N ASN A 316 14.08 7.60 -18.54
CA ASN A 316 14.55 7.86 -17.16
C ASN A 316 13.54 7.38 -16.10
N HIS A 317 12.73 6.36 -16.42
CA HIS A 317 11.70 5.90 -15.50
C HIS A 317 11.37 4.42 -15.68
N SER A 318 10.69 3.84 -14.70
CA SER A 318 10.23 2.46 -14.70
C SER A 318 8.87 2.34 -14.06
N ALA A 319 8.06 1.43 -14.56
CA ALA A 319 6.73 1.17 -14.02
C ALA A 319 6.30 -0.27 -14.21
N MET A 320 5.17 -0.62 -13.61
CA MET A 320 4.48 -1.88 -13.83
C MET A 320 3.30 -1.68 -14.77
N PHE A 321 3.22 -2.47 -15.84
CA PHE A 321 2.06 -2.45 -16.73
C PHE A 321 0.82 -3.03 -16.03
N VAL A 322 -0.30 -2.32 -16.11
CA VAL A 322 -1.59 -2.76 -15.56
C VAL A 322 -2.48 -3.27 -16.69
N ARG A 323 -2.81 -2.40 -17.63
CA ARG A 323 -3.71 -2.68 -18.76
C ARG A 323 -3.61 -1.57 -19.81
N TYR A 324 -4.10 -1.83 -21.00
CA TYR A 324 -4.40 -0.80 -21.98
C TYR A 324 -5.72 -0.08 -21.65
N VAL A 325 -5.90 1.17 -22.11
CA VAL A 325 -7.08 1.98 -21.73
C VAL A 325 -8.34 1.58 -22.52
N ASN A 326 -8.22 1.27 -23.82
CA ASN A 326 -9.38 1.14 -24.73
C ASN A 326 -9.58 -0.26 -25.36
N ASP A 327 -8.53 -1.07 -25.48
CA ASP A 327 -8.60 -2.47 -25.93
C ASP A 327 -7.41 -3.23 -25.34
N SER A 328 -7.11 -4.47 -25.77
CA SER A 328 -6.04 -5.28 -25.16
C SER A 328 -4.65 -5.19 -25.82
N LYS A 329 -4.43 -4.34 -26.86
CA LYS A 329 -3.23 -4.49 -27.72
C LYS A 329 -2.66 -3.17 -28.29
N ALA A 330 -1.34 -3.01 -28.32
CA ALA A 330 -0.64 -1.86 -28.90
C ALA A 330 -0.55 -1.81 -30.45
N LEU A 331 -1.31 -2.63 -31.19
CA LEU A 331 -1.08 -2.87 -32.63
C LEU A 331 -1.13 -1.58 -33.45
N SER A 332 -0.03 -1.30 -34.20
CA SER A 332 0.14 -0.19 -35.15
C SER A 332 -0.06 1.24 -34.65
N ASP A 333 -0.45 1.45 -33.38
CA ASP A 333 -0.65 2.78 -32.79
C ASP A 333 0.28 3.01 -31.60
N VAL A 334 1.38 3.72 -31.86
CA VAL A 334 2.33 4.12 -30.81
C VAL A 334 1.76 5.18 -29.87
N ASN A 335 0.67 5.86 -30.23
CA ASN A 335 0.04 6.85 -29.36
C ASN A 335 -0.98 6.24 -28.40
N LYS A 336 -1.18 4.92 -28.47
CA LYS A 336 -2.12 4.22 -27.62
C LYS A 336 -1.77 4.37 -26.14
N SER A 337 -2.79 4.68 -25.36
CA SER A 337 -2.67 4.82 -23.91
C SER A 337 -2.78 3.48 -23.17
N PHE A 338 -1.99 3.35 -22.12
CA PHE A 338 -2.05 2.27 -21.15
C PHE A 338 -1.85 2.80 -19.73
N VAL A 339 -2.25 1.98 -18.77
CA VAL A 339 -2.21 2.27 -17.34
C VAL A 339 -1.01 1.57 -16.72
N THR A 340 -0.32 2.27 -15.84
CA THR A 340 0.81 1.76 -15.07
C THR A 340 0.67 2.06 -13.58
N ILE A 341 1.38 1.30 -12.75
CA ILE A 341 1.71 1.71 -11.37
C ILE A 341 3.19 2.07 -11.35
N ASP A 342 3.47 3.29 -10.90
CA ASP A 342 4.77 3.92 -10.99
C ASP A 342 5.26 4.21 -9.58
N GLY A 343 6.55 3.98 -9.33
CA GLY A 343 7.22 4.54 -8.17
C GLY A 343 7.83 5.90 -8.51
N ASN A 344 7.94 6.80 -7.54
CA ASN A 344 8.57 8.11 -7.68
C ASN A 344 7.94 9.06 -8.72
N ILE A 345 6.62 9.05 -8.88
CA ILE A 345 5.91 10.07 -9.66
C ILE A 345 5.29 11.06 -8.67
N GLY A 346 5.78 12.31 -8.69
CA GLY A 346 5.45 13.28 -7.64
C GLY A 346 5.93 12.83 -6.27
N ALA A 347 7.07 12.12 -6.21
CA ALA A 347 7.65 11.55 -4.99
C ALA A 347 6.77 10.50 -4.28
N ARG A 348 5.87 9.82 -4.99
CA ARG A 348 5.02 8.75 -4.45
C ARG A 348 4.76 7.60 -5.42
N VAL A 349 4.16 6.52 -4.92
CA VAL A 349 3.58 5.47 -5.75
C VAL A 349 2.21 5.92 -6.23
N CYS A 350 1.98 5.90 -7.54
CA CYS A 350 0.68 6.26 -8.10
C CYS A 350 0.35 5.48 -9.37
N ILE A 351 -0.93 5.53 -9.73
CA ILE A 351 -1.40 5.07 -11.04
C ILE A 351 -1.21 6.19 -12.05
N ASN A 352 -0.70 5.85 -13.23
CA ASN A 352 -0.50 6.80 -14.30
C ASN A 352 -1.05 6.27 -15.63
N THR A 353 -1.33 7.18 -16.56
CA THR A 353 -1.65 6.84 -17.95
C THR A 353 -0.51 7.28 -18.85
N ARG A 354 0.05 6.34 -19.61
CA ARG A 354 1.21 6.53 -20.48
C ARG A 354 0.91 6.08 -21.89
N LYS A 355 1.75 6.46 -22.85
CA LYS A 355 1.65 6.09 -24.27
C LYS A 355 2.73 5.11 -24.70
N VAL A 356 2.38 4.22 -25.63
CA VAL A 356 3.32 3.20 -26.17
C VAL A 356 4.61 3.82 -26.71
N ASN A 357 4.55 5.02 -27.27
CA ASN A 357 5.71 5.70 -27.82
C ASN A 357 6.80 6.02 -26.78
N GLU A 358 6.40 6.18 -25.51
CA GLU A 358 7.33 6.45 -24.40
C GLU A 358 8.18 5.22 -24.04
N ILE A 359 7.74 4.02 -24.46
CA ILE A 359 8.39 2.75 -24.12
C ILE A 359 9.74 2.66 -24.82
N VAL A 360 10.77 2.37 -24.02
CA VAL A 360 12.09 1.93 -24.48
C VAL A 360 12.12 0.40 -24.56
N ASN A 361 11.67 -0.27 -23.50
CA ASN A 361 11.70 -1.73 -23.39
C ASN A 361 10.62 -2.24 -22.42
N VAL A 362 10.22 -3.50 -22.58
CA VAL A 362 9.35 -4.23 -21.65
C VAL A 362 10.04 -5.53 -21.21
N GLY A 363 9.98 -5.82 -19.91
CA GLY A 363 10.40 -7.10 -19.34
C GLY A 363 9.20 -8.01 -19.09
N SER A 364 9.11 -9.13 -19.82
CA SER A 364 8.04 -10.12 -19.66
C SER A 364 8.14 -10.85 -18.33
N THR A 365 7.04 -10.84 -17.58
CA THR A 365 6.90 -11.55 -16.30
C THR A 365 6.14 -12.86 -16.39
N ILE A 366 5.61 -13.17 -17.57
CA ILE A 366 5.15 -14.51 -17.96
C ILE A 366 6.31 -15.26 -18.59
#